data_AF-A0A202BXV6-F1
#
_entry.id   AF-A0A202BXV6-F1
#
_cell.length_a   1.000
_cell.length_b   1.000
_cell.length_c   1.000
_cell.angle_alpha   90.00
_cell.angle_beta   90.00
_cell.angle_gamma   90.00
#
_symmetry.space_group_name_H-M   'P 1'
#
loop_
_entity.id
_entity.type
_entity.pdbx_description
1 polymer ?
#
loop_
_entity_poly.entity_id
_entity_poly.type
_entity_poly.pdbx_seq_one_letter_code
_entity_poly.pdbx_strand_id
1 'polypeptide(L)'
;MKGKLIGILSLGLVLSSGKYFAQNQPQENQKMEWFQDAKLGIFIHWGIYSVNGIPESWAFFNNYISHENYMKQLNGFSASKYNPDEWVKLIKNSGAKYAVITTKHHDGVALWDSKAEKSTTIPKHSLAKRNVLSPLISALKNSGLKTGLYYSLPDWSHPYYDINTRTKKRYKIKNDPKRWENFVTYYQNQLNELSSQLKPDLLWFDGDWEHSSEEWRAPETLENLKKFNPNIIVNSRLKNHGDYETPEQGIPVVKPQSNYWELCYTMNDSWGFQPFDNHYKTPNMIVRTLADVINMGGNLLLDIAPKEDGTIPEQQVEILKNLERWTTKNSEAIYGTTRGLPFDNYKGKSAFSKDRKKLFLYLEEAKDFVKIYGLMTNIISARILGDDKAKINIKSNGNGDFTFNFSHVKFDQDVTVVEISIDEPMIRVQNDKPNLSLPESLENKNTKTAVYEIAEQLHSGNNIFKNSGLTEDGMEMKLPQTDKTNPEILNWISKHAEALYETEKGLPEGYFSGNSVLSKDRQTLYLFVEGVPTGPIALKGIKNEIARIRIVGEGTLLGHEIYNKLYWSEVPGIIYIDVPKEKLDKNLTVIAVLLDKPLELYREKVGAIESNL
;
A
#
# COMPACT_ATOMS: atom_id res chain seq x y z
N MET A 1 -91.15 12.80 6.86
CA MET A 1 -90.26 13.96 6.61
C MET A 1 -89.40 14.20 7.84
N LYS A 2 -88.09 14.31 7.65
CA LYS A 2 -87.06 14.70 8.64
C LYS A 2 -86.81 13.72 9.80
N GLY A 3 -85.53 13.44 10.05
CA GLY A 3 -85.02 12.82 11.27
C GLY A 3 -83.62 12.24 11.11
N LYS A 4 -82.59 13.04 11.36
CA LYS A 4 -81.16 12.65 11.44
C LYS A 4 -80.88 11.88 12.74
N LEU A 5 -80.01 10.87 12.69
CA LEU A 5 -79.13 10.41 13.78
C LEU A 5 -77.79 9.97 13.12
N ILE A 6 -76.70 10.74 13.27
CA ILE A 6 -75.60 10.57 14.24
C ILE A 6 -74.83 9.24 14.06
N GLY A 7 -73.61 9.36 13.52
CA GLY A 7 -72.58 8.33 13.50
C GLY A 7 -71.20 9.01 13.46
N ILE A 8 -70.45 8.79 14.53
CA ILE A 8 -69.18 9.43 14.91
C ILE A 8 -68.04 9.08 13.96
N LEU A 9 -67.19 10.06 13.60
CA LEU A 9 -65.85 9.81 13.09
C LEU A 9 -64.87 10.86 13.64
N SER A 10 -63.94 10.35 14.42
CA SER A 10 -62.93 11.06 15.21
C SER A 10 -61.88 11.70 14.31
N LEU A 11 -61.74 13.03 14.38
CA LEU A 11 -60.63 13.76 13.74
C LEU A 11 -59.50 13.94 14.77
N GLY A 12 -58.45 13.13 14.66
CA GLY A 12 -57.18 13.35 15.35
C GLY A 12 -56.27 14.21 14.47
N LEU A 13 -56.08 15.48 14.82
CA LEU A 13 -55.01 16.32 14.27
C LEU A 13 -53.67 15.81 14.81
N VAL A 14 -52.80 15.30 13.92
CA VAL A 14 -51.38 15.13 14.20
C VAL A 14 -50.62 16.20 13.42
N LEU A 15 -50.16 17.23 14.14
CA LEU A 15 -49.17 18.19 13.66
C LEU A 15 -47.81 17.47 13.60
N SER A 16 -47.36 17.11 12.40
CA SER A 16 -45.99 16.65 12.17
C SER A 16 -45.06 17.85 12.06
N SER A 17 -44.34 18.14 13.14
CA SER A 17 -43.16 19.00 13.10
C SER A 17 -42.02 18.22 12.42
N GLY A 18 -41.72 18.60 11.17
CA GLY A 18 -40.55 18.09 10.46
C GLY A 18 -39.26 18.57 11.14
N LYS A 19 -38.65 17.72 11.96
CA LYS A 19 -37.24 17.86 12.32
C LYS A 19 -36.41 17.35 11.15
N TYR A 20 -35.79 18.26 10.42
CA TYR A 20 -34.62 17.94 9.60
C TYR A 20 -33.56 17.35 10.53
N PHE A 21 -33.34 16.04 10.46
CA PHE A 21 -32.14 15.43 11.01
C PHE A 21 -30.97 15.86 10.14
N ALA A 22 -30.31 16.95 10.52
CA ALA A 22 -28.90 17.09 10.18
C ALA A 22 -28.19 15.91 10.86
N GLN A 23 -27.74 14.94 10.07
CA GLN A 23 -26.90 13.85 10.56
C GLN A 23 -25.66 14.47 11.21
N ASN A 24 -25.57 14.40 12.53
CA ASN A 24 -24.30 14.55 13.24
C ASN A 24 -23.38 13.42 12.72
N GLN A 25 -22.54 13.72 11.73
CA GLN A 25 -21.35 12.92 11.47
C GLN A 25 -20.56 12.88 12.78
N PRO A 26 -20.26 11.70 13.35
CA PRO A 26 -19.46 11.63 14.57
C PRO A 26 -18.13 12.36 14.34
N GLN A 27 -17.68 13.13 15.33
CA GLN A 27 -16.48 14.00 15.26
C GLN A 27 -15.22 13.26 14.77
N GLU A 28 -15.16 11.95 15.01
CA GLU A 28 -14.14 11.03 14.51
C GLU A 28 -14.08 10.94 12.97
N ASN A 29 -15.24 10.97 12.29
CA ASN A 29 -15.30 10.98 10.82
C ASN A 29 -14.76 12.29 10.22
N GLN A 30 -14.88 13.42 10.93
CA GLN A 30 -14.42 14.71 10.42
C GLN A 30 -12.90 14.87 10.54
N LYS A 31 -12.27 14.39 11.62
CA LYS A 31 -10.81 14.52 11.76
C LYS A 31 -10.04 13.64 10.77
N MET A 32 -10.57 12.46 10.43
CA MET A 32 -9.92 11.50 9.54
C MET A 32 -10.08 11.82 8.06
N GLU A 33 -10.93 12.80 7.69
CA GLU A 33 -11.22 13.15 6.31
C GLU A 33 -9.96 13.52 5.52
N TRP A 34 -9.14 14.43 6.05
CA TRP A 34 -7.91 14.84 5.36
C TRP A 34 -6.93 13.67 5.21
N PHE A 35 -6.88 12.79 6.21
CA PHE A 35 -5.99 11.64 6.22
C PHE A 35 -6.40 10.64 5.15
N GLN A 36 -7.68 10.27 5.10
CA GLN A 36 -8.21 9.39 4.06
C GLN A 36 -8.01 9.97 2.66
N ASP A 37 -8.15 11.28 2.48
CA ASP A 37 -8.03 11.94 1.17
C ASP A 37 -6.56 12.14 0.74
N ALA A 38 -5.60 12.07 1.67
CA ALA A 38 -4.18 12.37 1.44
C ALA A 38 -3.46 11.35 0.55
N LYS A 39 -3.72 10.04 0.75
CA LYS A 39 -3.12 8.87 0.06
C LYS A 39 -1.60 8.71 0.07
N LEU A 40 -0.84 9.79 0.09
CA LEU A 40 0.61 9.79 0.02
C LEU A 40 1.18 10.75 1.05
N GLY A 41 2.07 10.23 1.90
CA GLY A 41 2.90 10.97 2.84
C GLY A 41 4.37 10.60 2.70
N ILE A 42 5.26 11.43 3.25
CA ILE A 42 6.69 11.14 3.34
C ILE A 42 7.10 10.89 4.79
N PHE A 43 7.70 9.74 5.06
CA PHE A 43 8.38 9.46 6.32
C PHE A 43 9.83 9.96 6.25
N ILE A 44 10.39 10.43 7.36
CA ILE A 44 11.75 10.93 7.44
C ILE A 44 12.42 10.33 8.66
N HIS A 45 13.30 9.35 8.44
CA HIS A 45 14.19 8.82 9.47
C HIS A 45 15.53 9.54 9.42
N TRP A 46 15.71 10.48 10.34
CA TRP A 46 16.94 11.25 10.45
C TRP A 46 17.39 11.40 11.90
N GLY A 47 18.66 11.09 12.14
CA GLY A 47 19.27 11.14 13.47
C GLY A 47 20.75 10.80 13.40
N ILE A 48 21.39 10.67 14.57
CA ILE A 48 22.85 10.48 14.66
C ILE A 48 23.34 9.19 13.98
N TYR A 49 22.47 8.19 13.82
CA TYR A 49 22.75 6.95 13.08
C TYR A 49 23.13 7.17 11.62
N SER A 50 22.76 8.32 11.02
CA SER A 50 23.17 8.70 9.66
C SER A 50 24.68 8.98 9.52
N VAL A 51 25.40 9.26 10.62
CA VAL A 51 26.82 9.63 10.59
C VAL A 51 27.70 8.47 10.14
N ASN A 52 27.53 7.30 10.75
CA ASN A 52 28.23 6.09 10.33
C ASN A 52 27.40 5.25 9.35
N GLY A 53 26.15 5.65 9.09
CA GLY A 53 25.24 4.95 8.20
C GLY A 53 24.87 3.55 8.70
N ILE A 54 24.44 3.45 9.95
CA ILE A 54 24.14 2.19 10.64
C ILE A 54 22.67 2.12 11.09
N PRO A 55 22.13 0.93 11.42
CA PRO A 55 20.73 0.80 11.86
C PRO A 55 20.36 1.71 13.04
N GLU A 56 19.24 2.42 12.90
CA GLU A 56 18.73 3.41 13.84
C GLU A 56 18.44 2.80 15.22
N SER A 57 19.29 3.07 16.21
CA SER A 57 19.23 2.55 17.59
C SER A 57 19.43 1.03 17.73
N TRP A 58 18.94 0.25 16.77
CA TRP A 58 19.04 -1.21 16.72
C TRP A 58 20.48 -1.71 16.70
N ALA A 59 21.41 -0.93 16.12
CA ALA A 59 22.82 -1.29 16.09
C ALA A 59 23.42 -1.52 17.49
N PHE A 60 23.13 -0.65 18.47
CA PHE A 60 23.61 -0.85 19.83
C PHE A 60 22.68 -1.73 20.66
N PHE A 61 21.37 -1.67 20.40
CA PHE A 61 20.40 -2.51 21.11
C PHE A 61 20.68 -4.00 20.90
N ASN A 62 21.06 -4.38 19.67
CA ASN A 62 21.45 -5.74 19.31
C ASN A 62 22.93 -6.05 19.61
N ASN A 63 23.65 -5.14 20.25
CA ASN A 63 25.07 -5.27 20.61
C ASN A 63 26.04 -5.42 19.41
N TYR A 64 25.69 -4.95 18.21
CA TYR A 64 26.63 -4.89 17.08
C TYR A 64 27.72 -3.84 17.29
N ILE A 65 27.39 -2.81 18.07
CA ILE A 65 28.30 -1.76 18.54
C ILE A 65 27.99 -1.43 20.00
N SER A 66 28.97 -0.94 20.76
CA SER A 66 28.70 -0.46 22.12
C SER A 66 27.83 0.81 22.08
N HIS A 67 27.00 1.00 23.11
CA HIS A 67 26.22 2.23 23.29
C HIS A 67 27.12 3.48 23.28
N GLU A 68 28.27 3.43 23.95
CA GLU A 68 29.24 4.53 23.95
C GLU A 68 29.70 4.90 22.53
N ASN A 69 30.07 3.91 21.71
CA ASN A 69 30.52 4.16 20.35
C ASN A 69 29.37 4.61 19.44
N TYR A 70 28.14 4.13 19.66
CA TYR A 70 26.96 4.64 18.97
C TYR A 70 26.73 6.13 19.29
N MET A 71 26.81 6.52 20.57
CA MET A 71 26.59 7.91 20.99
C MET A 71 27.70 8.87 20.54
N LYS A 72 28.93 8.39 20.28
CA LYS A 72 30.01 9.21 19.68
C LYS A 72 29.64 9.83 18.33
N GLN A 73 28.64 9.27 17.63
CA GLN A 73 28.11 9.85 16.38
C GLN A 73 27.53 11.26 16.56
N LEU A 74 27.13 11.67 17.78
CA LEU A 74 26.79 13.07 18.07
C LEU A 74 27.87 14.05 17.58
N ASN A 75 29.15 13.66 17.64
CA ASN A 75 30.28 14.49 17.21
C ASN A 75 30.38 14.66 15.69
N GLY A 76 29.70 13.83 14.90
CA GLY A 76 29.69 13.90 13.43
C GLY A 76 28.39 14.43 12.83
N PHE A 77 27.29 14.43 13.59
CA PHE A 77 25.99 14.91 13.11
C PHE A 77 26.00 16.43 12.97
N SER A 78 26.31 16.91 11.76
CA SER A 78 26.58 18.33 11.49
C SER A 78 25.35 19.11 11.05
N ALA A 79 24.42 18.45 10.35
CA ALA A 79 23.34 19.11 9.62
C ALA A 79 23.83 20.30 8.76
N SER A 80 25.08 20.29 8.28
CA SER A 80 25.73 21.48 7.70
C SER A 80 25.12 21.97 6.38
N LYS A 81 24.46 21.08 5.64
CA LYS A 81 23.73 21.35 4.39
C LYS A 81 22.21 21.19 4.54
N TYR A 82 21.72 21.01 5.77
CA TYR A 82 20.30 20.90 6.05
C TYR A 82 19.57 22.21 5.70
N ASN A 83 18.67 22.11 4.72
CA ASN A 83 17.78 23.15 4.28
C ASN A 83 16.32 22.64 4.32
N PRO A 84 15.50 23.03 5.32
CA PRO A 84 14.12 22.57 5.43
C PRO A 84 13.27 22.94 4.22
N ASP A 85 13.49 24.08 3.59
CA ASP A 85 12.67 24.53 2.46
C ASP A 85 12.92 23.66 1.22
N GLU A 86 14.14 23.16 1.03
CA GLU A 86 14.46 22.21 -0.04
C GLU A 86 13.82 20.86 0.19
N TRP A 87 13.85 20.35 1.42
CA TRP A 87 13.16 19.11 1.78
C TRP A 87 11.66 19.24 1.54
N VAL A 88 11.04 20.31 2.05
CA VAL A 88 9.61 20.57 1.90
C VAL A 88 9.21 20.76 0.45
N LYS A 89 10.04 21.43 -0.36
CA LYS A 89 9.82 21.54 -1.80
C LYS A 89 9.79 20.17 -2.46
N LEU A 90 10.77 19.31 -2.16
CA LEU A 90 10.83 17.96 -2.73
C LEU A 90 9.64 17.10 -2.30
N ILE A 91 9.27 17.14 -1.01
CA ILE A 91 8.11 16.43 -0.45
C ILE A 91 6.81 16.90 -1.11
N LYS A 92 6.62 18.22 -1.23
CA LYS A 92 5.41 18.78 -1.85
C LYS A 92 5.32 18.42 -3.32
N ASN A 93 6.44 18.51 -4.03
CA ASN A 93 6.52 18.22 -5.45
C ASN A 93 6.26 16.75 -5.76
N SER A 94 6.68 15.80 -4.90
CA SER A 94 6.36 14.38 -5.09
C SER A 94 4.85 14.09 -5.08
N GLY A 95 4.05 15.05 -4.61
CA GLY A 95 2.60 14.95 -4.48
C GLY A 95 2.13 14.57 -3.07
N ALA A 96 3.04 14.35 -2.13
CA ALA A 96 2.66 14.06 -0.76
C ALA A 96 1.78 15.18 -0.16
N LYS A 97 0.85 14.81 0.72
CA LYS A 97 -0.03 15.76 1.43
C LYS A 97 0.36 15.98 2.88
N TYR A 98 1.29 15.16 3.38
CA TYR A 98 1.79 15.20 4.74
C TYR A 98 3.20 14.64 4.83
N ALA A 99 3.89 14.94 5.92
CA ALA A 99 5.17 14.32 6.25
C ALA A 99 5.24 13.98 7.73
N VAL A 100 5.92 12.88 8.06
CA VAL A 100 6.17 12.41 9.42
C VAL A 100 7.69 12.38 9.62
N ILE A 101 8.23 13.07 10.63
CA ILE A 101 9.67 13.04 10.93
C ILE A 101 9.93 12.42 12.29
N THR A 102 10.97 11.60 12.40
CA THR A 102 11.49 11.10 13.68
C THR A 102 11.92 12.24 14.58
N THR A 103 11.10 12.63 15.56
CA THR A 103 11.52 13.66 16.52
C THR A 103 12.59 13.10 17.46
N LYS A 104 12.44 11.83 17.80
CA LYS A 104 13.33 11.03 18.66
C LYS A 104 13.09 9.54 18.32
N HIS A 105 14.15 8.80 17.99
CA HIS A 105 14.08 7.34 17.83
C HIS A 105 14.37 6.62 19.17
N HIS A 106 14.44 5.29 19.18
CA HIS A 106 14.69 4.49 20.39
C HIS A 106 16.03 4.81 21.08
N ASP A 107 17.00 5.41 20.38
CA ASP A 107 18.26 5.88 20.94
C ASP A 107 18.13 7.08 21.88
N GLY A 108 16.96 7.73 21.92
CA GLY A 108 16.69 8.83 22.85
C GLY A 108 17.20 10.20 22.42
N VAL A 109 17.78 10.34 21.23
CA VAL A 109 18.35 11.62 20.78
C VAL A 109 17.26 12.49 20.15
N ALA A 110 16.87 13.56 20.84
CA ALA A 110 15.84 14.48 20.38
C ALA A 110 16.39 15.49 19.33
N LEU A 111 15.67 15.65 18.21
CA LEU A 111 15.99 16.63 17.16
C LEU A 111 15.66 18.09 17.52
N TRP A 112 14.97 18.31 18.65
CA TRP A 112 14.67 19.62 19.22
C TRP A 112 15.33 19.82 20.58
N ASP A 113 15.34 21.05 21.09
CA ASP A 113 15.92 21.35 22.41
C ASP A 113 14.95 21.05 23.56
N SER A 114 14.69 19.76 23.79
CA SER A 114 13.86 19.34 24.92
C SER A 114 14.42 19.82 26.26
N LYS A 115 13.51 20.21 27.16
CA LYS A 115 13.81 20.66 28.53
C LYS A 115 13.50 19.58 29.57
N ALA A 116 12.98 18.43 29.15
CA ALA A 116 12.78 17.28 30.03
C ALA A 116 14.11 16.86 30.68
N GLU A 117 14.01 16.33 31.91
CA GLU A 117 15.18 15.98 32.72
C GLU A 117 16.05 14.96 31.99
N LYS A 118 17.38 15.19 31.92
CA LYS A 118 18.37 14.27 31.32
C LYS A 118 18.15 13.94 29.83
N SER A 119 17.38 14.74 29.08
CA SER A 119 17.28 14.60 27.62
C SER A 119 18.63 14.79 26.92
N THR A 120 18.95 13.85 26.03
CA THR A 120 20.01 14.04 25.02
C THR A 120 19.40 14.69 23.78
N THR A 121 19.96 15.80 23.34
CA THR A 121 19.39 16.62 22.25
C THR A 121 20.45 17.04 21.24
N ILE A 122 20.06 17.12 19.96
CA ILE A 122 20.89 17.64 18.87
C ILE A 122 21.43 19.05 19.18
N PRO A 123 20.61 20.04 19.63
CA PRO A 123 21.09 21.40 19.90
C PRO A 123 22.18 21.48 20.97
N LYS A 124 22.12 20.65 22.01
CA LYS A 124 23.09 20.70 23.12
C LYS A 124 24.31 19.81 22.86
N HIS A 125 24.10 18.61 22.34
CA HIS A 125 25.11 17.55 22.39
C HIS A 125 25.77 17.24 21.05
N SER A 126 25.11 17.51 19.92
CA SER A 126 25.68 17.18 18.59
C SER A 126 26.61 18.27 18.05
N LEU A 127 27.28 18.00 16.93
CA LEU A 127 28.06 18.97 16.16
C LEU A 127 27.19 20.07 15.53
N ALA A 128 25.93 19.76 15.19
CA ALA A 128 25.02 20.72 14.57
C ALA A 128 24.69 21.93 15.47
N LYS A 129 24.70 21.75 16.80
CA LYS A 129 24.44 22.78 17.82
C LYS A 129 23.20 23.66 17.56
N ARG A 130 22.20 23.13 16.85
CA ARG A 130 20.98 23.86 16.46
C ARG A 130 19.76 22.97 16.46
N ASN A 131 18.59 23.59 16.65
CA ASN A 131 17.29 22.93 16.50
C ASN A 131 17.03 22.70 15.00
N VAL A 132 16.80 21.44 14.64
CA VAL A 132 16.52 21.04 13.25
C VAL A 132 15.07 20.58 13.04
N LEU A 133 14.31 20.37 14.11
CA LEU A 133 12.90 19.96 14.00
C LEU A 133 11.96 21.13 13.73
N SER A 134 12.03 22.18 14.57
CA SER A 134 11.08 23.30 14.48
C SER A 134 11.09 24.04 13.13
N PRO A 135 12.25 24.28 12.49
CA PRO A 135 12.30 24.86 11.15
C PRO A 135 11.58 23.99 10.10
N LEU A 136 11.76 22.67 10.12
CA LEU A 136 11.07 21.77 9.19
C LEU A 136 9.56 21.83 9.35
N ILE A 137 9.06 21.73 10.59
CA ILE A 137 7.62 21.75 10.85
C ILE A 137 7.01 23.09 10.42
N SER A 138 7.72 24.19 10.64
CA SER A 138 7.30 25.52 10.18
C SER A 138 7.22 25.59 8.65
N ALA A 139 8.25 25.08 7.95
CA ALA A 139 8.27 25.03 6.48
C ALA A 139 7.15 24.14 5.92
N LEU A 140 6.89 22.96 6.52
CA LEU A 140 5.77 22.09 6.13
C LEU A 140 4.43 22.83 6.26
N LYS A 141 4.17 23.48 7.39
CA LYS A 141 2.94 24.27 7.59
C LYS A 141 2.79 25.41 6.59
N ASN A 142 3.85 26.18 6.36
CA ASN A 142 3.84 27.29 5.42
C ASN A 142 3.58 26.83 3.97
N SER A 143 3.95 25.58 3.65
CA SER A 143 3.72 24.98 2.34
C SER A 143 2.30 24.43 2.15
N GLY A 144 1.51 24.34 3.23
CA GLY A 144 0.16 23.78 3.26
C GLY A 144 0.11 22.26 3.50
N LEU A 145 1.25 21.63 3.77
CA LEU A 145 1.32 20.21 4.12
C LEU A 145 0.88 19.96 5.56
N LYS A 146 0.25 18.82 5.78
CA LYS A 146 -0.07 18.31 7.12
C LYS A 146 1.21 17.82 7.81
N THR A 147 1.27 18.04 9.12
CA THR A 147 2.47 17.82 9.92
C THR A 147 2.34 16.64 10.84
N GLY A 148 3.21 15.66 10.68
CA GLY A 148 3.32 14.47 11.50
C GLY A 148 4.64 14.44 12.27
N LEU A 149 4.58 13.95 13.50
CA LEU A 149 5.74 13.73 14.35
C LEU A 149 5.81 12.25 14.73
N TYR A 150 6.92 11.58 14.42
CA TYR A 150 7.20 10.26 14.97
C TYR A 150 7.82 10.41 16.35
N TYR A 151 7.36 9.59 17.30
CA TYR A 151 7.85 9.57 18.67
C TYR A 151 8.03 8.14 19.17
N SER A 152 9.28 7.76 19.43
CA SER A 152 9.59 6.51 20.13
C SER A 152 9.18 6.58 21.62
N LEU A 153 8.29 5.68 22.04
CA LEU A 153 7.96 5.47 23.46
C LEU A 153 9.18 4.96 24.24
N PRO A 154 9.94 3.94 23.77
CA PRO A 154 11.21 3.58 24.35
C PRO A 154 12.24 4.70 24.27
N ASP A 155 13.16 4.67 25.22
CA ASP A 155 14.38 5.46 25.19
C ASP A 155 15.49 4.61 25.81
N TRP A 156 16.12 3.78 24.99
CA TRP A 156 17.14 2.83 25.42
C TRP A 156 18.41 3.49 25.91
N SER A 157 18.57 4.81 25.79
CA SER A 157 19.67 5.57 26.38
C SER A 157 19.31 6.21 27.72
N HIS A 158 18.01 6.43 27.99
CA HIS A 158 17.59 7.19 29.15
C HIS A 158 17.83 6.42 30.46
N PRO A 159 18.46 7.04 31.48
CA PRO A 159 18.75 6.35 32.72
C PRO A 159 17.49 5.94 33.50
N TYR A 160 16.34 6.58 33.27
CA TYR A 160 15.08 6.15 33.90
C TYR A 160 14.38 5.00 33.16
N TYR A 161 14.82 4.60 31.97
CA TYR A 161 14.18 3.50 31.24
C TYR A 161 14.67 2.14 31.73
N ASP A 162 13.79 1.13 31.80
CA ASP A 162 14.13 -0.18 32.39
C ASP A 162 14.96 -1.07 31.45
N ILE A 163 14.85 -0.93 30.13
CA ILE A 163 15.56 -1.73 29.12
C ILE A 163 16.77 -0.95 28.58
N ASN A 164 17.95 -1.60 28.53
CA ASN A 164 19.19 -0.98 28.03
C ASN A 164 19.61 -1.52 26.66
N THR A 165 19.63 -2.84 26.53
CA THR A 165 19.89 -3.53 25.26
C THR A 165 18.98 -4.75 25.21
N ARG A 166 18.94 -5.43 24.06
CA ARG A 166 18.16 -6.65 23.85
C ARG A 166 18.35 -7.70 24.94
N THR A 167 19.56 -7.79 25.49
CA THR A 167 19.95 -8.81 26.49
C THR A 167 20.08 -8.26 27.91
N LYS A 168 19.87 -6.95 28.12
CA LYS A 168 20.13 -6.30 29.40
C LYS A 168 19.01 -5.35 29.81
N LYS A 169 18.32 -5.70 30.90
CA LYS A 169 17.50 -4.77 31.69
C LYS A 169 18.35 -4.06 32.75
N ARG A 170 18.04 -2.78 33.00
CA ARG A 170 18.57 -1.96 34.09
C ARG A 170 17.92 -2.31 35.42
N TYR A 171 16.62 -2.54 35.43
CA TYR A 171 15.84 -2.90 36.61
C TYR A 171 14.50 -3.55 36.21
N LYS A 172 13.73 -4.01 37.19
CA LYS A 172 12.31 -4.41 37.00
C LYS A 172 11.45 -3.30 37.59
N ILE A 173 10.42 -2.82 36.88
CA ILE A 173 9.56 -1.71 37.33
C ILE A 173 9.06 -1.92 38.76
N LYS A 174 8.60 -3.12 39.11
CA LYS A 174 8.14 -3.47 40.47
C LYS A 174 9.16 -3.24 41.59
N ASN A 175 10.45 -3.26 41.28
CA ASN A 175 11.53 -3.07 42.26
C ASN A 175 11.92 -1.59 42.41
N ASP A 176 11.61 -0.75 41.41
CA ASP A 176 11.91 0.69 41.42
C ASP A 176 10.81 1.47 40.66
N PRO A 177 9.59 1.52 41.22
CA PRO A 177 8.44 2.15 40.56
C PRO A 177 8.63 3.66 40.44
N LYS A 178 9.41 4.29 41.33
CA LYS A 178 9.67 5.72 41.29
C LYS A 178 10.52 6.11 40.09
N ARG A 179 11.53 5.30 39.77
CA ARG A 179 12.35 5.52 38.57
C ARG A 179 11.51 5.41 37.30
N TRP A 180 10.61 4.44 37.21
CA TRP A 180 9.66 4.35 36.09
C TRP A 180 8.72 5.56 36.02
N GLU A 181 8.17 6.00 37.15
CA GLU A 181 7.34 7.21 37.19
C GLU A 181 8.08 8.46 36.68
N ASN A 182 9.37 8.59 36.99
CA ASN A 182 10.20 9.66 36.45
C ASN A 182 10.39 9.52 34.93
N PHE A 183 10.48 8.29 34.39
CA PHE A 183 10.49 8.06 32.95
C PHE A 183 9.17 8.45 32.27
N VAL A 184 8.06 8.09 32.88
CA VAL A 184 6.73 8.48 32.39
C VAL A 184 6.59 10.00 32.36
N THR A 185 6.99 10.67 33.46
CA THR A 185 7.01 12.13 33.54
C THR A 185 7.90 12.74 32.46
N TYR A 186 9.08 12.16 32.22
CA TYR A 186 10.01 12.58 31.18
C TYR A 186 9.36 12.57 29.79
N TYR A 187 8.81 11.44 29.35
CA TYR A 187 8.29 11.33 27.99
C TYR A 187 6.98 12.15 27.82
N GLN A 188 6.15 12.25 28.87
CA GLN A 188 4.95 13.11 28.87
C GLN A 188 5.33 14.59 28.70
N ASN A 189 6.39 15.05 29.39
CA ASN A 189 6.90 16.41 29.22
C ASN A 189 7.38 16.65 27.79
N GLN A 190 8.09 15.69 27.18
CA GLN A 190 8.50 15.78 25.77
C GLN A 190 7.31 15.90 24.82
N LEU A 191 6.27 15.07 25.01
CA LEU A 191 5.06 15.13 24.19
C LEU A 191 4.30 16.45 24.36
N ASN A 192 4.25 16.99 25.59
CA ASN A 192 3.65 18.30 25.86
C ASN A 192 4.45 19.44 25.21
N GLU A 193 5.78 19.40 25.25
CA GLU A 193 6.64 20.35 24.53
C GLU A 193 6.36 20.34 23.03
N LEU A 194 6.39 19.15 22.40
CA LEU A 194 6.12 19.00 20.97
C LEU A 194 4.71 19.47 20.61
N SER A 195 3.70 19.06 21.37
CA SER A 195 2.30 19.39 21.09
C SER A 195 2.00 20.87 21.27
N SER A 196 2.54 21.50 22.31
CA SER A 196 2.32 22.94 22.57
C SER A 196 3.07 23.84 21.59
N GLN A 197 4.32 23.52 21.28
CA GLN A 197 5.19 24.35 20.44
C GLN A 197 4.90 24.15 18.95
N LEU A 198 4.72 22.89 18.54
CA LEU A 198 4.66 22.52 17.13
C LEU A 198 3.24 22.25 16.66
N LYS A 199 2.28 21.93 17.54
CA LYS A 199 0.86 21.66 17.21
C LYS A 199 0.69 20.78 15.96
N PRO A 200 1.17 19.53 15.97
CA PRO A 200 1.10 18.65 14.81
C PRO A 200 -0.34 18.23 14.49
N ASP A 201 -0.56 17.81 13.25
CA ASP A 201 -1.81 17.17 12.79
C ASP A 201 -1.83 15.67 13.13
N LEU A 202 -0.66 15.03 13.20
CA LEU A 202 -0.50 13.60 13.43
C LEU A 202 0.66 13.30 14.42
N LEU A 203 0.45 12.33 15.32
CA LEU A 203 1.51 11.72 16.13
C LEU A 203 1.62 10.22 15.82
N TRP A 204 2.82 9.83 15.40
CA TRP A 204 3.15 8.46 15.01
C TRP A 204 4.00 7.83 16.11
N PHE A 205 3.40 7.05 16.99
CA PHE A 205 4.10 6.37 18.07
C PHE A 205 4.78 5.10 17.60
N ASP A 206 5.83 4.70 18.31
CA ASP A 206 6.52 3.43 18.06
C ASP A 206 7.14 2.84 19.32
N GLY A 207 7.46 1.55 19.30
CA GLY A 207 8.07 0.87 20.44
C GLY A 207 7.10 0.49 21.56
N ASP A 208 5.82 0.41 21.24
CA ASP A 208 4.78 0.20 22.24
C ASP A 208 4.82 -1.22 22.86
N TRP A 209 5.45 -2.18 22.19
CA TRP A 209 5.55 -3.60 22.56
C TRP A 209 6.31 -3.92 23.84
N GLU A 210 7.13 -3.01 24.36
CA GLU A 210 7.95 -3.29 25.55
C GLU A 210 7.15 -3.23 26.87
N HIS A 211 6.00 -2.55 26.89
CA HIS A 211 5.18 -2.34 28.09
C HIS A 211 3.67 -2.37 27.83
N SER A 212 2.89 -2.54 28.90
CA SER A 212 1.42 -2.50 28.79
C SER A 212 0.89 -1.07 28.58
N SER A 213 -0.37 -0.95 28.16
CA SER A 213 -1.07 0.34 28.05
C SER A 213 -1.05 1.12 29.38
N GLU A 214 -1.19 0.42 30.51
CA GLU A 214 -1.19 0.99 31.86
C GLU A 214 0.21 1.48 32.27
N GLU A 215 1.24 0.68 32.02
CA GLU A 215 2.64 1.07 32.30
C GLU A 215 3.03 2.29 31.46
N TRP A 216 2.60 2.32 30.20
CA TRP A 216 2.75 3.46 29.31
C TRP A 216 1.87 4.65 29.67
N ARG A 217 0.86 4.52 30.53
CA ARG A 217 -0.19 5.53 30.73
C ARG A 217 -0.80 6.04 29.40
N ALA A 218 -0.99 5.14 28.45
CA ALA A 218 -1.46 5.49 27.10
C ALA A 218 -2.78 6.32 27.07
N PRO A 219 -3.79 6.04 27.92
CA PRO A 219 -4.99 6.89 27.98
C PRO A 219 -4.69 8.33 28.41
N GLU A 220 -3.83 8.52 29.41
CA GLU A 220 -3.42 9.84 29.91
C GLU A 220 -2.65 10.60 28.82
N THR A 221 -1.74 9.91 28.12
CA THR A 221 -1.04 10.45 26.95
C THR A 221 -2.03 10.99 25.93
N LEU A 222 -2.98 10.18 25.49
CA LEU A 222 -3.94 10.59 24.46
C LEU A 222 -4.80 11.78 24.92
N GLU A 223 -5.24 11.80 26.17
CA GLU A 223 -5.99 12.94 26.73
C GLU A 223 -5.15 14.22 26.73
N ASN A 224 -3.88 14.14 27.11
CA ASN A 224 -2.96 15.29 27.11
C ASN A 224 -2.74 15.84 25.70
N LEU A 225 -2.55 14.99 24.70
CA LEU A 225 -2.42 15.42 23.31
C LEU A 225 -3.65 16.16 22.80
N LYS A 226 -4.85 15.65 23.14
CA LYS A 226 -6.14 16.25 22.74
C LYS A 226 -6.37 17.64 23.35
N LYS A 227 -5.72 17.98 24.48
CA LYS A 227 -5.76 19.35 25.05
C LYS A 227 -5.12 20.39 24.12
N PHE A 228 -4.09 19.99 23.35
CA PHE A 228 -3.39 20.88 22.41
C PHE A 228 -3.99 20.88 21.01
N ASN A 229 -4.41 19.70 20.54
CA ASN A 229 -5.12 19.54 19.28
C ASN A 229 -6.24 18.49 19.44
N PRO A 230 -7.51 18.91 19.57
CA PRO A 230 -8.65 18.00 19.72
C PRO A 230 -8.83 17.03 18.54
N ASN A 231 -8.28 17.39 17.38
CA ASN A 231 -8.36 16.64 16.13
C ASN A 231 -7.04 15.91 15.80
N ILE A 232 -6.12 15.76 16.76
CA ILE A 232 -4.88 15.01 16.56
C ILE A 232 -5.21 13.59 16.07
N ILE A 233 -4.50 13.15 15.03
CA ILE A 233 -4.51 11.77 14.55
C ILE A 233 -3.38 11.01 15.22
N VAL A 234 -3.66 9.82 15.73
CA VAL A 234 -2.68 8.94 16.38
C VAL A 234 -2.69 7.58 15.68
N ASN A 235 -1.52 7.00 15.42
CA ASN A 235 -1.44 5.65 14.86
C ASN A 235 -1.77 4.55 15.89
N SER A 236 -1.97 3.31 15.45
CA SER A 236 -2.32 2.18 16.34
C SER A 236 -1.29 1.84 17.43
N ARG A 237 -0.07 2.37 17.32
CA ARG A 237 1.09 2.05 18.19
C ARG A 237 1.17 2.92 19.46
N LEU A 238 0.03 3.38 19.96
CA LEU A 238 -0.12 3.84 21.35
C LEU A 238 -0.89 2.79 22.15
N LYS A 239 -0.45 1.53 22.08
CA LYS A 239 -1.09 0.35 22.71
C LYS A 239 -2.61 0.33 22.66
N ASN A 240 -3.16 0.28 21.45
CA ASN A 240 -4.60 0.22 21.12
C ASN A 240 -5.39 1.53 21.29
N HIS A 241 -4.73 2.68 21.46
CA HIS A 241 -5.36 4.01 21.56
C HIS A 241 -5.19 4.84 20.26
N GLY A 242 -5.11 4.18 19.11
CA GLY A 242 -4.90 4.82 17.80
C GLY A 242 -6.15 4.87 16.91
N ASP A 243 -6.10 5.74 15.91
CA ASP A 243 -7.16 6.02 14.94
C ASP A 243 -7.04 5.19 13.64
N TYR A 244 -5.86 4.63 13.36
CA TYR A 244 -5.58 3.90 12.12
C TYR A 244 -4.52 2.79 12.31
N GLU A 245 -4.56 1.76 11.46
CA GLU A 245 -3.59 0.65 11.47
C GLU A 245 -2.33 0.96 10.66
N THR A 246 -1.18 0.43 11.10
CA THR A 246 0.13 0.66 10.45
C THR A 246 0.80 -0.64 9.99
N PRO A 247 0.34 -1.29 8.90
CA PRO A 247 1.15 -2.31 8.25
C PRO A 247 2.52 -1.73 7.89
N GLU A 248 3.57 -2.51 8.06
CA GLU A 248 4.95 -2.07 7.89
C GLU A 248 5.69 -3.00 6.93
N GLN A 249 6.39 -2.43 5.93
CA GLN A 249 7.19 -3.12 4.89
C GLN A 249 6.42 -4.09 3.98
N GLY A 250 5.63 -5.00 4.53
CA GLY A 250 4.77 -5.91 3.79
C GLY A 250 3.53 -5.18 3.27
N ILE A 251 3.40 -5.04 1.95
CA ILE A 251 2.13 -4.60 1.37
C ILE A 251 1.06 -5.63 1.77
N PRO A 252 -0.05 -5.20 2.41
CA PRO A 252 -1.13 -6.11 2.72
C PRO A 252 -1.62 -6.82 1.45
N VAL A 253 -1.71 -8.15 1.50
CA VAL A 253 -2.26 -8.92 0.37
C VAL A 253 -3.78 -8.74 0.32
N VAL A 254 -4.41 -8.55 1.47
CA VAL A 254 -5.82 -8.21 1.61
C VAL A 254 -5.96 -6.90 2.37
N LYS A 255 -7.07 -6.20 2.13
CA LYS A 255 -7.37 -4.95 2.83
C LYS A 255 -7.30 -5.17 4.36
N PRO A 256 -6.58 -4.33 5.11
CA PRO A 256 -6.64 -4.31 6.57
C PRO A 256 -8.08 -4.12 7.09
N GLN A 257 -8.34 -4.61 8.30
CA GLN A 257 -9.70 -4.59 8.87
C GLN A 257 -10.13 -3.16 9.24
N SER A 258 -9.17 -2.32 9.64
CA SER A 258 -9.47 -0.92 9.95
C SER A 258 -9.98 -0.16 8.74
N ASN A 259 -10.87 0.80 8.99
CA ASN A 259 -11.34 1.75 7.97
C ASN A 259 -10.21 2.66 7.48
N TYR A 260 -9.27 2.99 8.36
CA TYR A 260 -8.10 3.80 8.07
C TYR A 260 -6.84 3.00 8.36
N TRP A 261 -5.91 3.02 7.41
CA TRP A 261 -4.62 2.36 7.56
C TRP A 261 -3.60 3.03 6.66
N GLU A 262 -2.33 2.89 7.03
CA GLU A 262 -1.19 3.49 6.35
C GLU A 262 -0.04 2.49 6.30
N LEU A 263 0.40 2.17 5.09
CA LEU A 263 1.61 1.39 4.88
C LEU A 263 2.83 2.29 5.03
N CYS A 264 3.63 2.09 6.07
CA CYS A 264 4.97 2.66 6.11
C CYS A 264 5.94 1.78 5.32
N TYR A 265 6.73 2.41 4.45
CA TYR A 265 7.46 1.71 3.39
C TYR A 265 8.79 2.38 3.07
N THR A 266 9.88 1.62 3.04
CA THR A 266 11.22 2.13 2.67
C THR A 266 11.47 2.05 1.17
N MET A 267 12.34 2.93 0.67
CA MET A 267 12.79 2.86 -0.72
C MET A 267 13.78 1.73 -0.97
N ASN A 268 14.64 1.41 0.00
CA ASN A 268 15.54 0.26 0.04
C ASN A 268 15.20 -0.65 1.23
N ASP A 269 16.15 -1.35 1.84
CA ASP A 269 15.92 -2.26 2.96
C ASP A 269 16.13 -1.61 4.35
N SER A 270 16.34 -0.28 4.39
CA SER A 270 16.69 0.48 5.59
C SER A 270 15.79 1.70 5.81
N TRP A 271 15.43 1.98 7.06
CA TRP A 271 14.78 3.25 7.44
C TRP A 271 15.82 4.37 7.58
N GLY A 272 16.85 4.19 8.40
CA GLY A 272 17.97 5.13 8.50
C GLY A 272 18.89 5.08 7.28
N PHE A 273 19.66 6.15 7.06
CA PHE A 273 20.63 6.21 5.96
C PHE A 273 21.66 5.08 6.10
N GLN A 274 21.75 4.20 5.11
CA GLN A 274 22.78 3.16 5.03
C GLN A 274 23.48 3.21 3.67
N PRO A 275 24.76 3.63 3.59
CA PRO A 275 25.45 3.89 2.32
C PRO A 275 25.73 2.64 1.49
N PHE A 276 25.65 1.44 2.09
CA PHE A 276 25.89 0.17 1.41
C PHE A 276 24.59 -0.56 1.04
N ASP A 277 23.44 -0.08 1.50
CA ASP A 277 22.14 -0.60 1.10
C ASP A 277 21.72 0.04 -0.23
N ASN A 278 22.12 -0.64 -1.31
CA ASN A 278 21.84 -0.24 -2.69
C ASN A 278 20.62 -0.96 -3.28
N HIS A 279 19.86 -1.72 -2.47
CA HIS A 279 18.74 -2.51 -2.93
C HIS A 279 17.46 -1.65 -3.04
N TYR A 280 17.55 -0.60 -3.86
CA TYR A 280 16.48 0.35 -4.08
C TYR A 280 15.39 -0.23 -4.99
N LYS A 281 14.14 -0.07 -4.55
CA LYS A 281 12.96 -0.24 -5.38
C LYS A 281 12.98 0.78 -6.51
N THR A 282 12.60 0.36 -7.71
CA THR A 282 12.51 1.26 -8.85
C THR A 282 11.32 2.24 -8.69
N PRO A 283 11.33 3.40 -9.37
CA PRO A 283 10.17 4.29 -9.39
C PRO A 283 8.87 3.60 -9.81
N ASN A 284 8.94 2.66 -10.76
CA ASN A 284 7.81 1.84 -11.20
C ASN A 284 7.21 1.04 -10.04
N MET A 285 8.04 0.36 -9.25
CA MET A 285 7.60 -0.40 -8.07
C MET A 285 6.89 0.52 -7.06
N ILE A 286 7.43 1.71 -6.80
CA ILE A 286 6.83 2.66 -5.85
C ILE A 286 5.46 3.16 -6.33
N VAL A 287 5.32 3.51 -7.62
CA VAL A 287 4.03 3.93 -8.19
C VAL A 287 3.01 2.78 -8.14
N ARG A 288 3.43 1.54 -8.43
CA ARG A 288 2.57 0.35 -8.35
C ARG A 288 2.14 0.03 -6.92
N THR A 289 3.04 0.22 -5.94
CA THR A 289 2.72 0.13 -4.51
C THR A 289 1.70 1.21 -4.10
N LEU A 290 1.84 2.44 -4.57
CA LEU A 290 0.85 3.49 -4.33
C LEU A 290 -0.53 3.09 -4.92
N ALA A 291 -0.56 2.54 -6.14
CA ALA A 291 -1.79 2.05 -6.74
C ALA A 291 -2.43 0.87 -5.95
N ASP A 292 -1.63 -0.04 -5.39
CA ASP A 292 -2.12 -1.10 -4.49
C ASP A 292 -2.80 -0.53 -3.25
N VAL A 293 -2.13 0.42 -2.60
CA VAL A 293 -2.61 1.04 -1.38
C VAL A 293 -3.91 1.80 -1.63
N ILE A 294 -3.99 2.57 -2.73
CA ILE A 294 -5.21 3.27 -3.14
C ILE A 294 -6.32 2.26 -3.45
N ASN A 295 -6.01 1.18 -4.17
CA ASN A 295 -6.98 0.12 -4.51
C ASN A 295 -7.60 -0.50 -3.25
N MET A 296 -6.84 -0.60 -2.16
CA MET A 296 -7.30 -1.10 -0.87
C MET A 296 -7.81 0.03 0.07
N GLY A 297 -7.78 1.28 -0.38
CA GLY A 297 -8.32 2.45 0.33
C GLY A 297 -7.43 3.04 1.43
N GLY A 298 -6.15 2.68 1.50
CA GLY A 298 -5.20 3.17 2.51
C GLY A 298 -4.37 4.37 2.07
N ASN A 299 -3.35 4.67 2.88
CA ASN A 299 -2.31 5.65 2.61
C ASN A 299 -0.92 5.00 2.52
N LEU A 300 -0.06 5.52 1.66
CA LEU A 300 1.35 5.15 1.59
C LEU A 300 2.17 6.22 2.29
N LEU A 301 2.93 5.83 3.30
CA LEU A 301 3.93 6.66 3.97
C LEU A 301 5.31 6.19 3.54
N LEU A 302 5.84 6.85 2.50
CA LEU A 302 7.10 6.47 1.86
C LEU A 302 8.28 7.15 2.55
N ASP A 303 9.26 6.37 2.98
CA ASP A 303 10.40 6.86 3.74
C ASP A 303 11.51 7.49 2.88
N ILE A 304 12.13 8.53 3.43
CA ILE A 304 13.45 9.02 3.05
C ILE A 304 14.39 9.02 4.25
N ALA A 305 15.67 8.84 3.95
CA ALA A 305 16.74 8.70 4.92
C ALA A 305 17.87 9.70 4.63
N PRO A 306 17.76 10.95 5.10
CA PRO A 306 18.80 11.97 4.88
C PRO A 306 20.14 11.60 5.54
N LYS A 307 21.22 12.10 4.96
CA LYS A 307 22.58 12.00 5.49
C LYS A 307 22.78 12.92 6.70
N GLU A 308 23.85 12.72 7.45
CA GLU A 308 24.18 13.48 8.65
C GLU A 308 24.40 14.98 8.41
N ASP A 309 24.78 15.37 7.18
CA ASP A 309 24.88 16.77 6.77
C ASP A 309 23.52 17.38 6.39
N GLY A 310 22.45 16.58 6.27
CA GLY A 310 21.11 17.01 5.89
C GLY A 310 20.81 16.95 4.40
N THR A 311 21.71 16.43 3.56
CA THR A 311 21.40 16.12 2.15
C THR A 311 20.62 14.81 2.03
N ILE A 312 19.71 14.73 1.07
CA ILE A 312 18.96 13.50 0.76
C ILE A 312 19.75 12.71 -0.31
N PRO A 313 19.94 11.39 -0.16
CA PRO A 313 20.58 10.55 -1.19
C PRO A 313 19.96 10.72 -2.58
N GLU A 314 20.80 10.68 -3.62
CA GLU A 314 20.38 10.99 -4.99
C GLU A 314 19.30 10.03 -5.51
N GLN A 315 19.41 8.74 -5.18
CA GLN A 315 18.42 7.72 -5.53
C GLN A 315 17.04 8.03 -4.94
N GLN A 316 16.99 8.53 -3.69
CA GLN A 316 15.74 8.92 -3.05
C GLN A 316 15.15 10.17 -3.72
N VAL A 317 16.00 11.13 -4.09
CA VAL A 317 15.58 12.32 -4.87
C VAL A 317 15.01 11.92 -6.24
N GLU A 318 15.62 10.96 -6.92
CA GLU A 318 15.15 10.46 -8.22
C GLU A 318 13.77 9.79 -8.12
N ILE A 319 13.56 8.97 -7.09
CA ILE A 319 12.25 8.35 -6.82
C ILE A 319 11.20 9.42 -6.54
N LEU A 320 11.49 10.42 -5.71
CA LEU A 320 10.54 11.50 -5.42
C LEU A 320 10.22 12.38 -6.64
N LYS A 321 11.20 12.61 -7.54
CA LYS A 321 10.96 13.31 -8.82
C LYS A 321 10.14 12.48 -9.81
N ASN A 322 10.33 11.16 -9.84
CA ASN A 322 9.45 10.29 -10.64
C ASN A 322 8.03 10.25 -10.08
N LEU A 323 7.88 10.28 -8.76
CA LEU A 323 6.57 10.49 -8.13
C LEU A 323 5.98 11.83 -8.55
N GLU A 324 6.72 12.95 -8.50
CA GLU A 324 6.24 14.25 -9.00
C GLU A 324 5.68 14.16 -10.42
N ARG A 325 6.43 13.53 -11.34
CA ARG A 325 6.01 13.31 -12.72
C ARG A 325 4.66 12.57 -12.79
N TRP A 326 4.51 11.50 -12.03
CA TRP A 326 3.33 10.64 -12.09
C TRP A 326 2.13 11.22 -11.32
N THR A 327 2.34 11.76 -10.12
CA THR A 327 1.27 12.30 -9.27
C THR A 327 0.70 13.60 -9.83
N THR A 328 1.52 14.46 -10.45
CA THR A 328 1.04 15.68 -11.13
C THR A 328 0.08 15.35 -12.26
N LYS A 329 0.40 14.31 -13.04
CA LYS A 329 -0.42 13.86 -14.18
C LYS A 329 -1.73 13.19 -13.74
N ASN A 330 -1.72 12.47 -12.62
CA ASN A 330 -2.81 11.57 -12.22
C ASN A 330 -3.49 11.97 -10.91
N SER A 331 -3.39 13.23 -10.48
CA SER A 331 -3.84 13.69 -9.16
C SER A 331 -5.31 13.37 -8.85
N GLU A 332 -6.19 13.41 -9.86
CA GLU A 332 -7.63 13.10 -9.72
C GLU A 332 -7.89 11.64 -9.31
N ALA A 333 -7.01 10.72 -9.70
CA ALA A 333 -7.13 9.31 -9.35
C ALA A 333 -6.49 8.98 -8.01
N ILE A 334 -5.66 9.87 -7.47
CA ILE A 334 -4.97 9.63 -6.20
C ILE A 334 -5.79 10.21 -5.07
N TYR A 335 -5.93 11.54 -5.01
CA TYR A 335 -6.44 12.22 -3.82
C TYR A 335 -7.97 12.21 -3.78
N GLY A 336 -8.53 12.10 -2.57
CA GLY A 336 -9.98 12.05 -2.41
C GLY A 336 -10.63 10.84 -3.09
N THR A 337 -9.91 9.73 -3.18
CA THR A 337 -10.43 8.47 -3.73
C THR A 337 -10.75 7.46 -2.65
N THR A 338 -11.59 6.51 -3.02
CA THR A 338 -12.02 5.39 -2.19
C THR A 338 -11.73 4.07 -2.90
N ARG A 339 -11.82 2.96 -2.15
CA ARG A 339 -11.58 1.59 -2.65
C ARG A 339 -12.29 1.37 -3.98
N GLY A 340 -11.62 0.72 -4.93
CA GLY A 340 -12.17 0.41 -6.24
C GLY A 340 -13.10 -0.81 -6.29
N LEU A 341 -13.20 -1.37 -7.49
CA LEU A 341 -13.96 -2.58 -7.79
C LEU A 341 -13.36 -3.81 -7.10
N PRO A 342 -14.19 -4.79 -6.69
CA PRO A 342 -13.70 -6.10 -6.31
C PRO A 342 -12.95 -6.78 -7.45
N PHE A 343 -11.97 -7.61 -7.11
CA PHE A 343 -11.12 -8.31 -8.08
C PHE A 343 -11.87 -9.24 -9.03
N ASP A 344 -13.01 -9.77 -8.62
CA ASP A 344 -13.85 -10.57 -9.53
C ASP A 344 -14.49 -9.72 -10.62
N ASN A 345 -14.79 -8.45 -10.35
CA ASN A 345 -15.37 -7.54 -11.34
C ASN A 345 -14.32 -6.94 -12.28
N TYR A 346 -13.08 -6.80 -11.81
CA TYR A 346 -11.96 -6.30 -12.59
C TYR A 346 -10.64 -6.92 -12.12
N LYS A 347 -9.94 -7.63 -13.00
CA LYS A 347 -8.68 -8.34 -12.72
C LYS A 347 -7.46 -7.40 -12.67
N GLY A 348 -7.62 -6.23 -12.05
CA GLY A 348 -6.59 -5.23 -11.88
C GLY A 348 -6.91 -4.30 -10.71
N LYS A 349 -6.16 -3.20 -10.60
CA LYS A 349 -6.32 -2.23 -9.50
C LYS A 349 -7.20 -1.07 -9.92
N SER A 350 -8.10 -0.63 -9.04
CA SER A 350 -8.99 0.49 -9.33
C SER A 350 -9.33 1.34 -8.11
N ALA A 351 -9.93 2.51 -8.32
CA ALA A 351 -10.42 3.39 -7.27
C ALA A 351 -11.65 4.18 -7.72
N PHE A 352 -12.53 4.55 -6.79
CA PHE A 352 -13.61 5.50 -7.07
C PHE A 352 -13.24 6.90 -6.62
N SER A 353 -13.71 7.93 -7.31
CA SER A 353 -13.82 9.27 -6.71
C SER A 353 -14.70 9.23 -5.46
N LYS A 354 -14.54 10.21 -4.56
CA LYS A 354 -15.33 10.30 -3.31
C LYS A 354 -16.85 10.31 -3.54
N ASP A 355 -17.31 10.97 -4.61
CA ASP A 355 -18.72 11.00 -5.02
C ASP A 355 -19.15 9.75 -5.82
N ARG A 356 -18.20 8.85 -6.09
CA ARG A 356 -18.35 7.61 -6.87
C ARG A 356 -18.90 7.83 -8.28
N LYS A 357 -18.70 9.01 -8.88
CA LYS A 357 -19.06 9.32 -10.27
C LYS A 357 -17.92 9.10 -11.27
N LYS A 358 -16.72 8.80 -10.76
CA LYS A 358 -15.57 8.41 -11.56
C LYS A 358 -15.00 7.10 -11.03
N LEU A 359 -14.65 6.21 -11.94
CA LEU A 359 -13.87 5.00 -11.70
C LEU A 359 -12.51 5.17 -12.37
N PHE A 360 -11.44 4.99 -11.61
CA PHE A 360 -10.07 5.02 -12.10
C PHE A 360 -9.53 3.60 -12.17
N LEU A 361 -8.97 3.21 -13.32
CA LEU A 361 -8.25 1.95 -13.49
C LEU A 361 -6.75 2.23 -13.56
N TYR A 362 -5.96 1.46 -12.83
CA TYR A 362 -4.50 1.51 -12.87
C TYR A 362 -4.01 0.34 -13.72
N LEU A 363 -3.47 0.63 -14.90
CA LEU A 363 -2.92 -0.36 -15.81
C LEU A 363 -1.41 -0.47 -15.59
N GLU A 364 -0.96 -1.65 -15.16
CA GLU A 364 0.46 -1.97 -14.94
C GLU A 364 1.12 -2.53 -16.22
N GLU A 365 0.35 -2.58 -17.31
CA GLU A 365 0.72 -3.16 -18.58
C GLU A 365 0.13 -2.35 -19.73
N ALA A 366 0.87 -2.29 -20.84
CA ALA A 366 0.35 -1.85 -22.13
C ALA A 366 -0.41 -3.01 -22.78
N LYS A 367 -1.73 -2.88 -22.89
CA LYS A 367 -2.62 -3.94 -23.41
C LYS A 367 -3.71 -3.40 -24.32
N ASP A 368 -4.32 -4.29 -25.10
CA ASP A 368 -5.29 -3.92 -26.14
C ASP A 368 -6.65 -3.53 -25.57
N PHE A 369 -7.06 -4.15 -24.46
CA PHE A 369 -8.37 -3.90 -23.85
C PHE A 369 -8.38 -4.21 -22.35
N VAL A 370 -9.44 -3.75 -21.68
CA VAL A 370 -9.86 -4.18 -20.33
C VAL A 370 -11.31 -4.60 -20.37
N LYS A 371 -11.65 -5.63 -19.58
CA LYS A 371 -13.03 -6.00 -19.27
C LYS A 371 -13.40 -5.67 -17.83
N ILE A 372 -14.58 -5.11 -17.65
CA ILE A 372 -15.22 -4.92 -16.35
C ILE A 372 -16.57 -5.62 -16.39
N TYR A 373 -16.87 -6.39 -15.34
CA TYR A 373 -18.07 -7.22 -15.25
C TYR A 373 -19.07 -6.70 -14.21
N GLY A 374 -20.35 -6.78 -14.54
CA GLY A 374 -21.46 -6.52 -13.61
C GLY A 374 -21.61 -5.07 -13.15
N LEU A 375 -21.14 -4.10 -13.96
CA LEU A 375 -21.22 -2.68 -13.67
C LEU A 375 -22.64 -2.15 -13.91
N MET A 376 -23.43 -1.98 -12.85
CA MET A 376 -24.85 -1.60 -12.93
C MET A 376 -25.05 -0.08 -13.04
N THR A 377 -24.41 0.56 -14.02
CA THR A 377 -24.49 2.02 -14.32
C THR A 377 -24.14 2.25 -15.78
N ASN A 378 -24.54 3.39 -16.35
CA ASN A 378 -24.14 3.74 -17.71
C ASN A 378 -22.78 4.46 -17.69
N ILE A 379 -21.94 4.08 -18.64
CA ILE A 379 -20.68 4.79 -18.88
C ILE A 379 -20.96 6.03 -19.74
N ILE A 380 -20.63 7.21 -19.23
CA ILE A 380 -20.69 8.47 -19.98
C ILE A 380 -19.50 8.57 -20.94
N SER A 381 -18.30 8.33 -20.43
CA SER A 381 -17.06 8.48 -21.20
C SER A 381 -15.90 7.75 -20.53
N ALA A 382 -14.85 7.48 -21.31
CA ALA A 382 -13.57 7.03 -20.78
C ALA A 382 -12.41 7.82 -21.43
N ARG A 383 -11.40 8.18 -20.64
CA ARG A 383 -10.20 8.88 -21.10
C ARG A 383 -8.95 8.38 -20.37
N ILE A 384 -7.77 8.63 -20.96
CA ILE A 384 -6.49 8.43 -20.28
C ILE A 384 -6.13 9.74 -19.58
N LEU A 385 -5.85 9.68 -18.28
CA LEU A 385 -5.43 10.89 -17.56
C LEU A 385 -4.08 11.37 -18.09
N GLY A 386 -4.01 12.67 -18.40
CA GLY A 386 -2.83 13.31 -18.98
C GLY A 386 -2.58 12.99 -20.47
N ASP A 387 -3.54 12.38 -21.17
CA ASP A 387 -3.49 12.22 -22.63
C ASP A 387 -4.88 12.45 -23.26
N ASP A 388 -5.17 13.71 -23.58
CA ASP A 388 -6.45 14.12 -24.18
C ASP A 388 -6.62 13.62 -25.64
N LYS A 389 -5.58 13.06 -26.26
CA LYS A 389 -5.63 12.55 -27.63
C LYS A 389 -5.92 11.05 -27.68
N ALA A 390 -5.77 10.36 -26.56
CA ALA A 390 -6.08 8.94 -26.46
C ALA A 390 -7.55 8.67 -26.79
N LYS A 391 -7.81 7.61 -27.57
CA LYS A 391 -9.17 7.19 -27.90
C LYS A 391 -9.46 5.84 -27.25
N ILE A 392 -10.53 5.79 -26.46
CA ILE A 392 -11.00 4.56 -25.83
C ILE A 392 -12.34 4.20 -26.44
N ASN A 393 -12.42 3.04 -27.08
CA ASN A 393 -13.67 2.51 -27.63
C ASN A 393 -14.33 1.59 -26.61
N ILE A 394 -15.57 1.92 -26.22
CA ILE A 394 -16.34 1.24 -25.18
C ILE A 394 -17.40 0.37 -25.84
N LYS A 395 -17.38 -0.93 -25.55
CA LYS A 395 -18.42 -1.88 -25.95
C LYS A 395 -19.15 -2.38 -24.72
N SER A 396 -20.48 -2.37 -24.76
CA SER A 396 -21.33 -2.95 -23.72
C SER A 396 -22.00 -4.22 -24.25
N ASN A 397 -22.12 -5.24 -23.40
CA ASN A 397 -22.85 -6.48 -23.71
C ASN A 397 -24.30 -6.47 -23.17
N GLY A 398 -24.80 -5.34 -22.66
CA GLY A 398 -26.18 -5.18 -22.18
C GLY A 398 -26.47 -5.65 -20.75
N ASN A 399 -25.59 -6.46 -20.16
CA ASN A 399 -25.74 -7.00 -18.80
C ASN A 399 -24.85 -6.32 -17.74
N GLY A 400 -24.40 -5.09 -18.00
CA GLY A 400 -23.43 -4.39 -17.15
C GLY A 400 -21.97 -4.76 -17.42
N ASP A 401 -21.71 -5.61 -18.41
CA ASP A 401 -20.35 -5.94 -18.85
C ASP A 401 -19.86 -4.95 -19.90
N PHE A 402 -18.64 -4.44 -19.70
CA PHE A 402 -18.01 -3.46 -20.56
C PHE A 402 -16.62 -3.90 -20.99
N THR A 403 -16.29 -3.67 -22.27
CA THR A 403 -14.94 -3.80 -22.81
C THR A 403 -14.44 -2.44 -23.26
N PHE A 404 -13.32 -2.00 -22.68
CA PHE A 404 -12.62 -0.75 -23.03
C PHE A 404 -11.43 -1.10 -23.90
N ASN A 405 -11.42 -0.65 -25.16
CA ASN A 405 -10.35 -0.94 -26.11
C ASN A 405 -9.40 0.26 -26.23
N PHE A 406 -8.11 0.00 -26.11
CA PHE A 406 -7.04 0.99 -26.14
C PHE A 406 -6.40 1.02 -27.52
N SER A 407 -7.01 1.74 -28.45
CA SER A 407 -6.43 1.97 -29.78
C SER A 407 -5.68 3.29 -29.78
N HIS A 408 -4.41 3.28 -30.17
CA HIS A 408 -3.56 4.49 -30.22
C HIS A 408 -3.40 5.19 -28.86
N VAL A 409 -3.25 4.43 -27.78
CA VAL A 409 -2.95 4.95 -26.44
C VAL A 409 -1.44 4.97 -26.20
N LYS A 410 -0.92 6.08 -25.68
CA LYS A 410 0.45 6.14 -25.16
C LYS A 410 0.44 5.73 -23.68
N PHE A 411 0.78 4.48 -23.41
CA PHE A 411 0.92 3.99 -22.03
C PHE A 411 2.06 4.73 -21.30
N ASP A 412 1.83 5.01 -20.03
CA ASP A 412 2.81 5.56 -19.11
C ASP A 412 3.89 4.52 -18.80
N GLN A 413 5.12 4.97 -18.54
CA GLN A 413 6.25 4.09 -18.22
C GLN A 413 6.08 3.36 -16.88
N ASP A 414 5.26 3.90 -15.96
CA ASP A 414 5.05 3.31 -14.63
C ASP A 414 3.67 2.66 -14.55
N VAL A 415 2.62 3.48 -14.52
CA VAL A 415 1.23 3.03 -14.46
C VAL A 415 0.37 3.98 -15.29
N THR A 416 -0.41 3.44 -16.22
CA THR A 416 -1.37 4.24 -17.00
C THR A 416 -2.69 4.33 -16.25
N VAL A 417 -3.29 5.52 -16.15
CA VAL A 417 -4.57 5.69 -15.47
C VAL A 417 -5.69 5.98 -16.47
N VAL A 418 -6.72 5.12 -16.45
CA VAL A 418 -7.96 5.30 -17.20
C VAL A 418 -9.01 5.88 -16.28
N GLU A 419 -9.57 7.04 -16.61
CA GLU A 419 -10.76 7.58 -15.95
C GLU A 419 -12.00 7.17 -16.74
N ILE A 420 -12.97 6.59 -16.04
CA ILE A 420 -14.29 6.24 -16.54
C ILE A 420 -15.31 7.10 -15.79
N SER A 421 -16.02 7.95 -16.52
CA SER A 421 -17.12 8.75 -15.99
C SER A 421 -18.43 7.97 -16.07
N ILE A 422 -19.20 7.97 -15.00
CA ILE A 422 -20.47 7.24 -14.87
C ILE A 422 -21.60 8.20 -14.50
N ASP A 423 -22.82 7.85 -14.93
CA ASP A 423 -23.99 8.73 -14.84
C ASP A 423 -24.56 8.86 -13.43
N GLU A 424 -24.56 7.77 -12.68
CA GLU A 424 -25.01 7.70 -11.30
C GLU A 424 -23.88 7.20 -10.39
N PRO A 425 -23.81 7.67 -9.12
CA PRO A 425 -22.87 7.15 -8.16
C PRO A 425 -22.95 5.62 -8.09
N MET A 426 -21.83 4.93 -8.20
CA MET A 426 -21.85 3.47 -8.22
C MET A 426 -22.20 2.92 -6.84
N ILE A 427 -23.31 2.21 -6.70
CA ILE A 427 -23.73 1.64 -5.41
C ILE A 427 -23.55 0.12 -5.38
N ARG A 428 -23.64 -0.56 -6.53
CA ARG A 428 -23.64 -2.03 -6.61
C ARG A 428 -22.94 -2.55 -7.85
N VAL A 429 -22.25 -3.67 -7.70
CA VAL A 429 -21.70 -4.50 -8.79
C VAL A 429 -22.31 -5.89 -8.67
N GLN A 430 -22.65 -6.54 -9.79
CA GLN A 430 -23.11 -7.93 -9.82
C GLN A 430 -21.94 -8.89 -10.01
N ASN A 431 -22.06 -10.12 -9.50
CA ASN A 431 -21.01 -11.15 -9.61
C ASN A 431 -21.36 -12.27 -10.58
N ASP A 432 -22.39 -12.07 -11.41
CA ASP A 432 -22.81 -13.05 -12.39
C ASP A 432 -21.93 -12.93 -13.63
N LYS A 433 -20.95 -13.84 -13.75
CA LYS A 433 -20.09 -13.91 -14.93
C LYS A 433 -20.62 -14.90 -15.94
N PRO A 434 -20.48 -14.61 -17.25
CA PRO A 434 -20.86 -15.56 -18.28
C PRO A 434 -20.01 -16.84 -18.15
N ASN A 435 -20.69 -17.99 -18.16
CA ASN A 435 -20.04 -19.28 -18.31
C ASN A 435 -19.84 -19.52 -19.82
N LEU A 436 -18.59 -19.59 -20.27
CA LEU A 436 -18.27 -19.84 -21.68
C LEU A 436 -18.01 -21.32 -21.91
N SER A 437 -18.60 -21.87 -22.98
CA SER A 437 -18.27 -23.21 -23.44
C SER A 437 -17.00 -23.22 -24.29
N LEU A 438 -16.36 -24.38 -24.38
CA LEU A 438 -15.18 -24.56 -25.23
C LEU A 438 -15.46 -24.28 -26.72
N PRO A 439 -16.56 -24.74 -27.34
CA PRO A 439 -16.88 -24.40 -28.73
C PRO A 439 -17.04 -22.89 -28.97
N GLU A 440 -17.70 -22.17 -28.06
CA GLU A 440 -17.85 -20.71 -28.16
C GLU A 440 -16.49 -20.00 -28.12
N SER A 441 -15.58 -20.48 -27.27
CA SER A 441 -14.21 -19.97 -27.19
C SER A 441 -13.43 -20.25 -28.47
N LEU A 442 -13.53 -21.48 -29.02
CA LEU A 442 -12.82 -21.91 -30.23
C LEU A 442 -13.30 -21.22 -31.51
N GLU A 443 -14.58 -20.84 -31.60
CA GLU A 443 -15.15 -20.15 -32.76
C GLU A 443 -15.04 -18.61 -32.66
N ASN A 444 -14.46 -18.08 -31.58
CA ASN A 444 -14.31 -16.64 -31.39
C ASN A 444 -13.31 -16.05 -32.40
N LYS A 445 -13.74 -15.00 -33.11
CA LYS A 445 -12.93 -14.33 -34.15
C LYS A 445 -11.79 -13.49 -33.57
N ASN A 446 -11.86 -13.08 -32.31
CA ASN A 446 -10.82 -12.31 -31.65
C ASN A 446 -10.03 -13.22 -30.69
N THR A 447 -8.85 -13.66 -31.16
CA THR A 447 -7.97 -14.56 -30.42
C THR A 447 -7.63 -14.02 -29.03
N LYS A 448 -7.24 -12.74 -28.90
CA LYS A 448 -6.89 -12.14 -27.61
C LYS A 448 -8.05 -12.14 -26.61
N THR A 449 -9.25 -11.80 -27.09
CA THR A 449 -10.46 -11.84 -26.26
C THR A 449 -10.77 -13.26 -25.81
N ALA A 450 -10.64 -14.24 -26.70
CA ALA A 450 -10.93 -15.63 -26.39
C ALA A 450 -9.93 -16.22 -25.37
N VAL A 451 -8.63 -16.00 -25.54
CA VAL A 451 -7.64 -16.54 -24.59
C VAL A 451 -7.72 -15.86 -23.22
N TYR A 452 -8.10 -14.57 -23.18
CA TYR A 452 -8.43 -13.89 -21.92
C TYR A 452 -9.64 -14.54 -21.23
N GLU A 453 -10.72 -14.78 -21.97
CA GLU A 453 -11.92 -15.44 -21.45
C GLU A 453 -11.62 -16.86 -20.95
N ILE A 454 -10.80 -17.62 -21.68
CA ILE A 454 -10.32 -18.95 -21.26
C ILE A 454 -9.58 -18.85 -19.92
N ALA A 455 -8.62 -17.93 -19.81
CA ALA A 455 -7.85 -17.72 -18.58
C ALA A 455 -8.76 -17.31 -17.40
N GLU A 456 -9.81 -16.54 -17.67
CA GLU A 456 -10.78 -16.06 -16.69
C GLU A 456 -11.71 -17.18 -16.17
N GLN A 457 -12.17 -18.07 -17.07
CA GLN A 457 -12.91 -19.27 -16.69
C GLN A 457 -12.05 -20.20 -15.82
N LEU A 458 -10.81 -20.46 -16.25
CA LEU A 458 -9.88 -21.32 -15.51
C LEU A 458 -9.54 -20.75 -14.13
N HIS A 459 -9.22 -19.45 -14.07
CA HIS A 459 -8.95 -18.76 -12.80
C HIS A 459 -10.11 -18.89 -11.82
N SER A 460 -11.34 -18.81 -12.31
CA SER A 460 -12.56 -18.96 -11.52
C SER A 460 -12.81 -20.41 -11.06
N GLY A 461 -12.03 -21.38 -11.55
CA GLY A 461 -12.15 -22.81 -11.27
C GLY A 461 -13.03 -23.57 -12.26
N ASN A 462 -13.49 -22.90 -13.33
CA ASN A 462 -14.23 -23.55 -14.40
C ASN A 462 -13.27 -24.01 -15.51
N ASN A 463 -12.72 -25.20 -15.35
CA ASN A 463 -11.84 -25.77 -16.36
C ASN A 463 -12.63 -26.35 -17.54
N ILE A 464 -12.83 -25.54 -18.58
CA ILE A 464 -13.56 -25.87 -19.81
C ILE A 464 -12.86 -26.95 -20.66
N PHE A 465 -11.63 -27.35 -20.33
CA PHE A 465 -10.88 -28.40 -21.03
C PHE A 465 -11.05 -29.78 -20.40
N LYS A 466 -11.76 -29.90 -19.26
CA LYS A 466 -12.02 -31.20 -18.63
C LYS A 466 -12.75 -32.14 -19.59
N ASN A 467 -12.16 -33.30 -19.87
CA ASN A 467 -12.66 -34.29 -20.83
C ASN A 467 -12.83 -33.75 -22.27
N SER A 468 -12.10 -32.69 -22.65
CA SER A 468 -12.18 -32.07 -23.98
C SER A 468 -11.34 -32.75 -25.06
N GLY A 469 -10.42 -33.63 -24.67
CA GLY A 469 -9.38 -34.16 -25.55
C GLY A 469 -8.08 -33.35 -25.56
N LEU A 470 -7.93 -32.32 -24.72
CA LEU A 470 -6.64 -31.69 -24.44
C LEU A 470 -5.69 -32.68 -23.74
N THR A 471 -4.42 -32.64 -24.10
CA THR A 471 -3.31 -33.40 -23.48
C THR A 471 -2.38 -32.45 -22.72
N GLU A 472 -1.57 -32.97 -21.80
CA GLU A 472 -0.68 -32.18 -20.94
C GLU A 472 0.32 -31.32 -21.72
N ASP A 473 0.89 -31.87 -22.79
CA ASP A 473 1.87 -31.21 -23.66
C ASP A 473 1.25 -30.56 -24.91
N GLY A 474 -0.07 -30.67 -25.06
CA GLY A 474 -0.80 -30.16 -26.23
C GLY A 474 -0.54 -30.94 -27.52
N MET A 475 0.22 -32.04 -27.46
CA MET A 475 0.48 -32.92 -28.60
C MET A 475 -0.66 -33.92 -28.77
N GLU A 476 -1.00 -34.23 -30.02
CA GLU A 476 -2.07 -35.18 -30.37
C GLU A 476 -3.45 -34.87 -29.74
N MET A 477 -3.67 -33.62 -29.30
CA MET A 477 -4.93 -33.19 -28.71
C MET A 477 -6.10 -33.34 -29.68
N LYS A 478 -7.24 -33.81 -29.19
CA LYS A 478 -8.47 -34.08 -29.97
C LYS A 478 -9.61 -33.17 -29.52
N LEU A 479 -9.38 -31.85 -29.60
CA LEU A 479 -10.39 -30.86 -29.30
C LEU A 479 -11.53 -30.88 -30.34
N PRO A 480 -12.79 -30.58 -29.95
CA PRO A 480 -13.90 -30.46 -30.89
C PRO A 480 -13.66 -29.30 -31.85
N GLN A 481 -13.67 -29.57 -33.16
CA GLN A 481 -13.42 -28.58 -34.20
C GLN A 481 -14.59 -28.52 -35.20
N THR A 482 -14.83 -27.33 -35.73
CA THR A 482 -15.79 -27.04 -36.79
C THR A 482 -15.11 -26.20 -37.88
N ASP A 483 -15.78 -25.99 -39.02
CA ASP A 483 -15.27 -25.09 -40.07
C ASP A 483 -15.10 -23.63 -39.62
N LYS A 484 -15.63 -23.27 -38.44
CA LYS A 484 -15.52 -21.94 -37.83
C LYS A 484 -14.42 -21.84 -36.78
N THR A 485 -13.78 -22.96 -36.44
CA THR A 485 -12.73 -22.95 -35.41
C THR A 485 -11.58 -22.04 -35.81
N ASN A 486 -11.20 -21.14 -34.91
CA ASN A 486 -10.10 -20.21 -35.10
C ASN A 486 -8.76 -20.94 -34.87
N PRO A 487 -7.92 -21.12 -35.91
CA PRO A 487 -6.67 -21.88 -35.80
C PRO A 487 -5.65 -21.20 -34.87
N GLU A 488 -5.72 -19.88 -34.70
CA GLU A 488 -4.81 -19.16 -33.82
C GLU A 488 -5.09 -19.45 -32.34
N ILE A 489 -6.36 -19.63 -31.98
CA ILE A 489 -6.78 -20.05 -30.64
C ILE A 489 -6.28 -21.48 -30.36
N LEU A 490 -6.47 -22.40 -31.31
CA LEU A 490 -5.95 -23.78 -31.19
C LEU A 490 -4.43 -23.80 -31.01
N ASN A 491 -3.70 -22.99 -31.78
CA ASN A 491 -2.25 -22.91 -31.66
C ASN A 491 -1.82 -22.36 -30.29
N TRP A 492 -2.52 -21.34 -29.77
CA TRP A 492 -2.26 -20.83 -28.42
C TRP A 492 -2.57 -21.88 -27.34
N ILE A 493 -3.67 -22.62 -27.47
CA ILE A 493 -4.04 -23.71 -26.55
C ILE A 493 -2.98 -24.81 -26.55
N SER A 494 -2.56 -25.28 -27.72
CA SER A 494 -1.51 -26.30 -27.85
C SER A 494 -0.21 -25.84 -27.21
N LYS A 495 0.22 -24.60 -27.51
CA LYS A 495 1.44 -24.00 -26.96
C LYS A 495 1.42 -23.91 -25.42
N HIS A 496 0.27 -23.64 -24.82
CA HIS A 496 0.15 -23.41 -23.37
C HIS A 496 -0.56 -24.53 -22.61
N ALA A 497 -0.64 -25.73 -23.21
CA ALA A 497 -1.48 -26.83 -22.73
C ALA A 497 -1.26 -27.19 -21.26
N GLU A 498 -0.02 -27.17 -20.76
CA GLU A 498 0.30 -27.48 -19.34
C GLU A 498 -0.41 -26.58 -18.31
N ALA A 499 -0.75 -25.34 -18.69
CA ALA A 499 -1.48 -24.39 -17.84
C ALA A 499 -3.00 -24.56 -17.95
N LEU A 500 -3.47 -25.32 -18.93
CA LEU A 500 -4.90 -25.51 -19.25
C LEU A 500 -5.37 -26.93 -18.86
N TYR A 501 -4.45 -27.91 -18.91
CA TYR A 501 -4.69 -29.32 -18.65
C TYR A 501 -4.69 -29.61 -17.14
N GLU A 502 -5.82 -30.13 -16.64
CA GLU A 502 -6.01 -30.56 -15.25
C GLU A 502 -5.58 -29.54 -14.16
N THR A 503 -5.68 -28.24 -14.45
CA THR A 503 -5.39 -27.18 -13.48
C THR A 503 -6.58 -26.87 -12.56
N GLU A 504 -6.27 -26.39 -11.37
CA GLU A 504 -7.19 -25.93 -10.34
C GLU A 504 -7.39 -24.41 -10.36
N LYS A 505 -8.34 -23.94 -9.53
CA LYS A 505 -8.64 -22.54 -9.30
C LYS A 505 -7.39 -21.71 -9.01
N GLY A 506 -7.37 -20.50 -9.55
CA GLY A 506 -6.29 -19.53 -9.40
C GLY A 506 -6.07 -18.97 -8.01
N LEU A 507 -5.07 -18.08 -7.94
CA LEU A 507 -4.80 -17.31 -6.75
C LEU A 507 -5.99 -16.41 -6.39
N PRO A 508 -6.24 -16.21 -5.09
CA PRO A 508 -7.23 -15.24 -4.62
C PRO A 508 -6.86 -13.78 -4.94
N GLU A 509 -7.81 -12.85 -4.69
CA GLU A 509 -7.57 -11.41 -4.76
C GLU A 509 -6.32 -10.98 -3.98
N GLY A 510 -5.52 -10.11 -4.60
CA GLY A 510 -4.41 -9.40 -3.97
C GLY A 510 -3.03 -10.05 -4.10
N TYR A 511 -2.96 -11.31 -4.51
CA TYR A 511 -1.68 -12.04 -4.69
C TYR A 511 -0.99 -11.70 -6.01
N PHE A 512 -1.77 -11.50 -7.07
CA PHE A 512 -1.30 -11.20 -8.43
C PHE A 512 -2.34 -10.32 -9.16
N SER A 513 -1.89 -9.26 -9.85
CA SER A 513 -2.72 -8.45 -10.74
C SER A 513 -2.99 -9.19 -12.06
N GLY A 514 -3.94 -10.13 -12.06
CA GLY A 514 -4.35 -10.83 -13.27
C GLY A 514 -4.91 -12.23 -13.00
N ASN A 515 -5.20 -12.96 -14.08
CA ASN A 515 -5.66 -14.34 -13.97
C ASN A 515 -4.50 -15.28 -13.65
N SER A 516 -4.77 -16.33 -12.90
CA SER A 516 -3.80 -17.38 -12.57
C SER A 516 -4.51 -18.70 -12.38
N VAL A 517 -3.77 -19.79 -12.45
CA VAL A 517 -4.23 -21.16 -12.14
C VAL A 517 -3.12 -21.93 -11.45
N LEU A 518 -3.48 -23.05 -10.83
CA LEU A 518 -2.56 -23.88 -10.08
C LEU A 518 -2.52 -25.29 -10.67
N SER A 519 -1.35 -25.90 -10.78
CA SER A 519 -1.24 -27.32 -11.16
C SER A 519 -1.97 -28.21 -10.15
N LYS A 520 -2.35 -29.42 -10.58
CA LYS A 520 -3.07 -30.41 -9.75
C LYS A 520 -2.35 -30.79 -8.45
N ASP A 521 -1.02 -30.86 -8.49
CA ASP A 521 -0.17 -31.12 -7.32
C ASP A 521 0.10 -29.86 -6.48
N ARG A 522 -0.39 -28.72 -6.94
CA ARG A 522 -0.26 -27.40 -6.33
C ARG A 522 1.16 -26.85 -6.25
N GLN A 523 2.10 -27.39 -7.02
CA GLN A 523 3.51 -26.95 -7.02
C GLN A 523 3.86 -25.96 -8.12
N THR A 524 3.08 -25.89 -9.20
CA THR A 524 3.31 -24.93 -10.28
C THR A 524 2.16 -23.93 -10.34
N LEU A 525 2.49 -22.67 -10.09
CA LEU A 525 1.60 -21.55 -10.26
C LEU A 525 1.76 -20.98 -11.67
N TYR A 526 0.67 -20.92 -12.43
CA TYR A 526 0.65 -20.33 -13.76
C TYR A 526 0.04 -18.94 -13.71
N LEU A 527 0.78 -17.93 -14.16
CA LEU A 527 0.37 -16.52 -14.23
C LEU A 527 0.04 -16.17 -15.68
N PHE A 528 -1.18 -15.68 -15.93
CA PHE A 528 -1.58 -15.16 -17.24
C PHE A 528 -1.27 -13.68 -17.31
N VAL A 529 -0.27 -13.32 -18.10
CA VAL A 529 0.28 -11.98 -18.21
C VAL A 529 -0.25 -11.33 -19.49
N GLU A 530 -1.12 -10.35 -19.30
CA GLU A 530 -1.72 -9.56 -20.37
C GLU A 530 -0.74 -8.52 -20.91
N GLY A 531 -0.69 -8.38 -22.24
CA GLY A 531 0.05 -7.30 -22.89
C GLY A 531 1.54 -7.25 -22.55
N VAL A 532 2.06 -6.03 -22.44
CA VAL A 532 3.46 -5.74 -22.11
C VAL A 532 3.54 -5.08 -20.74
N PRO A 533 4.06 -5.75 -19.70
CA PRO A 533 4.28 -5.13 -18.40
C PRO A 533 5.16 -3.87 -18.51
N THR A 534 4.82 -2.81 -17.76
CA THR A 534 5.63 -1.59 -17.69
C THR A 534 6.88 -1.71 -16.80
N GLY A 535 7.00 -2.83 -16.08
CA GLY A 535 8.02 -3.17 -15.08
C GLY A 535 7.78 -4.59 -14.54
N PRO A 536 8.61 -5.09 -13.62
CA PRO A 536 8.56 -6.48 -13.16
C PRO A 536 7.20 -6.84 -12.56
N ILE A 537 6.73 -8.04 -12.84
CA ILE A 537 5.46 -8.54 -12.34
C ILE A 537 5.61 -8.85 -10.84
N ALA A 538 4.66 -8.38 -10.04
CA ALA A 538 4.66 -8.61 -8.60
C ALA A 538 3.79 -9.82 -8.22
N LEU A 539 4.36 -10.70 -7.40
CA LEU A 539 3.69 -11.81 -6.76
C LEU A 539 3.88 -11.70 -5.24
N LYS A 540 2.77 -11.66 -4.50
CA LYS A 540 2.76 -11.32 -3.06
C LYS A 540 2.25 -12.48 -2.24
N GLY A 541 2.65 -12.55 -0.96
CA GLY A 541 2.07 -13.49 -0.02
C GLY A 541 2.40 -14.97 -0.29
N ILE A 542 3.47 -15.25 -1.04
CA ILE A 542 3.93 -16.62 -1.32
C ILE A 542 4.97 -17.00 -0.28
N LYS A 543 4.69 -18.04 0.53
CA LYS A 543 5.62 -18.51 1.58
C LYS A 543 6.68 -19.47 1.05
N ASN A 544 6.44 -20.02 -0.14
CA ASN A 544 7.30 -21.00 -0.79
C ASN A 544 8.61 -20.39 -1.28
N GLU A 545 9.64 -21.23 -1.38
CA GLU A 545 10.82 -20.92 -2.16
C GLU A 545 10.54 -21.14 -3.64
N ILE A 546 11.14 -20.30 -4.49
CA ILE A 546 10.99 -20.41 -5.94
C ILE A 546 12.05 -21.35 -6.49
N ALA A 547 11.64 -22.53 -6.95
CA ALA A 547 12.56 -23.47 -7.57
C ALA A 547 12.95 -23.03 -8.99
N ARG A 548 11.99 -22.53 -9.78
CA ARG A 548 12.24 -22.05 -11.15
C ARG A 548 11.08 -21.20 -11.68
N ILE A 549 11.39 -20.21 -12.51
CA ILE A 549 10.39 -19.46 -13.29
C ILE A 549 10.69 -19.60 -14.78
N ARG A 550 9.67 -19.85 -15.60
CA ARG A 550 9.81 -19.94 -17.06
C ARG A 550 8.56 -19.49 -17.82
N ILE A 551 8.74 -19.13 -19.09
CA ILE A 551 7.63 -18.91 -20.02
C ILE A 551 7.13 -20.25 -20.56
N VAL A 552 5.82 -20.47 -20.48
CA VAL A 552 5.16 -21.68 -20.96
C VAL A 552 5.16 -21.73 -22.49
N GLY A 553 5.37 -22.92 -23.06
CA GLY A 553 5.32 -23.16 -24.51
C GLY A 553 6.56 -22.76 -25.30
N GLU A 554 7.50 -22.03 -24.71
CA GLU A 554 8.81 -21.75 -25.32
C GLU A 554 10.01 -21.98 -24.37
N GLY A 555 9.79 -21.94 -23.05
CA GLY A 555 10.74 -22.45 -22.07
C GLY A 555 11.85 -21.49 -21.63
N THR A 556 11.83 -20.21 -22.02
CA THR A 556 12.81 -19.24 -21.52
C THR A 556 12.73 -19.16 -20.00
N LEU A 557 13.88 -19.29 -19.34
CA LEU A 557 14.00 -19.13 -17.88
C LEU A 557 14.00 -17.64 -17.52
N LEU A 558 13.28 -17.30 -16.45
CA LEU A 558 13.19 -15.94 -15.93
C LEU A 558 13.87 -15.85 -14.56
N GLY A 559 14.53 -14.73 -14.30
CA GLY A 559 15.02 -14.36 -12.99
C GLY A 559 13.92 -13.78 -12.10
N HIS A 560 14.19 -13.66 -10.81
CA HIS A 560 13.35 -12.92 -9.88
C HIS A 560 14.18 -12.29 -8.77
N GLU A 561 13.63 -11.25 -8.16
CA GLU A 561 14.16 -10.62 -6.95
C GLU A 561 13.07 -10.53 -5.88
N ILE A 562 13.47 -10.48 -4.61
CA ILE A 562 12.54 -10.38 -3.48
C ILE A 562 12.80 -9.09 -2.73
N TYR A 563 11.78 -8.24 -2.63
CA TYR A 563 11.84 -6.98 -1.90
C TYR A 563 10.95 -7.02 -0.64
N ASN A 564 11.26 -6.19 0.35
CA ASN A 564 10.51 -6.07 1.62
C ASN A 564 10.50 -7.36 2.47
N LYS A 565 11.46 -8.26 2.26
CA LYS A 565 11.63 -9.42 3.13
C LYS A 565 12.57 -9.06 4.27
N LEU A 566 12.02 -8.90 5.47
CA LEU A 566 12.83 -8.81 6.67
C LEU A 566 13.31 -10.21 7.07
N TYR A 567 14.61 -10.38 7.33
CA TYR A 567 15.20 -11.70 7.57
C TYR A 567 14.63 -12.42 8.80
N TRP A 568 14.11 -11.66 9.78
CA TRP A 568 13.54 -12.16 11.03
C TRP A 568 12.01 -12.32 10.99
N SER A 569 11.36 -11.89 9.92
CA SER A 569 9.90 -11.89 9.81
C SER A 569 9.41 -13.12 9.05
N GLU A 570 8.33 -13.73 9.51
CA GLU A 570 7.61 -14.78 8.77
C GLU A 570 6.82 -14.21 7.58
N VAL A 571 6.61 -12.89 7.54
CA VAL A 571 5.95 -12.23 6.41
C VAL A 571 6.82 -12.44 5.15
N PRO A 572 6.27 -12.99 4.07
CA PRO A 572 7.02 -13.15 2.82
C PRO A 572 7.25 -11.79 2.17
N GLY A 573 8.38 -11.65 1.47
CA GLY A 573 8.63 -10.50 0.62
C GLY A 573 7.74 -10.51 -0.63
N ILE A 574 7.92 -9.50 -1.47
CA ILE A 574 7.28 -9.42 -2.78
C ILE A 574 8.26 -9.96 -3.81
N ILE A 575 7.83 -10.98 -4.55
CA ILE A 575 8.60 -11.57 -5.64
C ILE A 575 8.33 -10.73 -6.88
N TYR A 576 9.39 -10.20 -7.47
CA TYR A 576 9.36 -9.43 -8.71
C TYR A 576 9.98 -10.25 -9.84
N ILE A 577 9.23 -10.42 -10.93
CA ILE A 577 9.61 -11.25 -12.08
C ILE A 577 9.72 -10.36 -13.31
N ASP A 578 10.93 -10.20 -13.84
CA ASP A 578 11.15 -9.49 -15.09
C ASP A 578 10.81 -10.37 -16.29
N VAL A 579 10.00 -9.84 -17.20
CA VAL A 579 9.56 -10.55 -18.40
C VAL A 579 10.08 -9.80 -19.63
N PRO A 580 11.04 -10.36 -20.38
CA PRO A 580 11.60 -9.71 -21.56
C PRO A 580 10.53 -9.49 -22.63
N LYS A 581 10.44 -8.27 -23.17
CA LYS A 581 9.40 -7.85 -24.11
C LYS A 581 9.38 -8.70 -25.38
N GLU A 582 10.55 -9.12 -25.85
CA GLU A 582 10.77 -9.94 -27.04
C GLU A 582 10.35 -11.40 -26.85
N LYS A 583 10.07 -11.83 -25.61
CA LYS A 583 9.63 -13.18 -25.27
C LYS A 583 8.14 -13.30 -25.01
N LEU A 584 7.41 -12.18 -25.00
CA LEU A 584 5.98 -12.17 -24.78
C LEU A 584 5.23 -12.88 -25.91
N ASP A 585 4.22 -13.67 -25.55
CA ASP A 585 3.27 -14.20 -26.51
C ASP A 585 2.42 -13.06 -27.09
N LYS A 586 2.20 -13.10 -28.41
CA LYS A 586 1.43 -12.06 -29.11
C LYS A 586 -0.02 -11.93 -28.62
N ASN A 587 -0.59 -12.99 -28.03
CA ASN A 587 -1.97 -13.03 -27.57
C ASN A 587 -2.06 -12.89 -26.05
N LEU A 588 -1.46 -13.82 -25.31
CA LEU A 588 -1.44 -13.84 -23.85
C LEU A 588 -0.26 -14.68 -23.37
N THR A 589 0.63 -14.08 -22.58
CA THR A 589 1.82 -14.78 -22.08
C THR A 589 1.43 -15.61 -20.85
N VAL A 590 1.95 -16.83 -20.74
CA VAL A 590 1.77 -17.65 -19.53
C VAL A 590 3.14 -17.93 -18.91
N ILE A 591 3.27 -17.64 -17.62
CA ILE A 591 4.48 -17.87 -16.84
C ILE A 591 4.23 -18.99 -15.85
N ALA A 592 5.08 -20.00 -15.84
CA ALA A 592 5.09 -21.05 -14.83
C ALA A 592 6.09 -20.71 -13.73
N VAL A 593 5.60 -20.63 -12.49
CA VAL A 593 6.37 -20.46 -11.27
C VAL A 593 6.34 -21.80 -10.54
N LEU A 594 7.43 -22.55 -10.64
CA LEU A 594 7.61 -23.82 -9.91
C LEU A 594 8.10 -23.51 -8.50
N LEU A 595 7.35 -24.02 -7.53
CA LEU A 595 7.61 -23.90 -6.10
C LEU A 595 8.36 -25.13 -5.60
N ASP A 596 9.05 -24.99 -4.47
CA ASP A 596 9.74 -26.08 -3.78
C ASP A 596 8.80 -27.17 -3.22
N LYS A 597 7.57 -26.80 -2.92
CA LYS A 597 6.51 -27.64 -2.34
C LYS A 597 5.13 -27.10 -2.72
N PRO A 598 4.02 -27.79 -2.41
CA PRO A 598 2.68 -27.28 -2.66
C PRO A 598 2.47 -25.86 -2.11
N LEU A 599 1.72 -25.05 -2.84
CA LEU A 599 1.50 -23.62 -2.57
C LEU A 599 0.99 -23.36 -1.15
N GLU A 600 1.74 -22.54 -0.41
CA GLU A 600 1.42 -22.00 0.90
C GLU A 600 1.30 -20.47 0.81
N LEU A 601 0.13 -19.95 1.18
CA LEU A 601 -0.16 -18.51 1.12
C LEU A 601 -0.10 -17.87 2.50
N TYR A 602 0.52 -16.71 2.57
CA TYR A 602 0.39 -15.79 3.70
C TYR A 602 -0.89 -14.95 3.52
N ARG A 603 -1.84 -15.10 4.44
CA ARG A 603 -3.15 -14.40 4.46
C ARG A 603 -3.37 -13.54 5.71
N GLU A 604 -2.43 -13.53 6.63
CA GLU A 604 -2.62 -12.92 7.93
C GLU A 604 -2.58 -11.38 7.85
N LYS A 605 -3.11 -10.75 8.90
CA LYS A 605 -3.07 -9.31 9.09
C LYS A 605 -1.60 -8.87 9.15
N VAL A 606 -1.16 -8.07 8.17
CA VAL A 606 0.12 -7.38 8.29
C VAL A 606 -0.06 -6.27 9.33
N GLY A 607 0.54 -6.47 10.51
CA GLY A 607 0.54 -5.50 11.61
C GLY A 607 1.84 -4.70 11.67
N ALA A 608 2.07 -4.06 12.81
CA ALA A 608 3.38 -3.50 13.14
C ALA A 608 4.41 -4.64 13.25
N ILE A 609 5.67 -4.36 12.89
CA ILE A 609 6.75 -5.33 13.06
C ILE A 609 7.37 -5.07 14.43
N GLU A 610 6.94 -5.86 15.41
CA GLU A 610 7.13 -5.55 16.82
C GLU A 610 8.51 -5.92 17.38
N SER A 611 9.37 -6.64 16.63
CA SER A 611 10.75 -6.90 17.07
C SER A 611 11.66 -7.64 16.07
N ASN A 612 12.95 -7.31 16.06
CA ASN A 612 14.03 -8.10 15.43
C ASN A 612 14.53 -9.21 16.38
N LEU A 613 13.62 -9.99 16.97
CA LEU A 613 13.98 -11.11 17.85
C LEU A 613 14.67 -12.21 17.03
#